data_AF-A0AAU5R3N3-F1
#
_entry.id   AF-A0AAU5R3N3-F1
#
_cell.length_a   1.000
_cell.length_b   1.000
_cell.length_c   1.000
_cell.angle_alpha   90.00
_cell.angle_beta   90.00
_cell.angle_gamma   90.00
#
_symmetry.space_group_name_H-M   'P 1'
#
loop_
_entity.id
_entity.type
_entity.pdbx_description
1 polymer ?
#
loop_
_entity_poly.entity_id
_entity_poly.type
_entity_poly.pdbx_seq_one_letter_code
_entity_poly.pdbx_strand_id
1 'polypeptide(L)'
;MRYRDVPGLSGAANAAVRVLERERLTPGVVSVAMSVWSARVHGTERRWRQWEAEFTCPCCGGGWARDTLQEALSLLPPRASAELRAQVGRLDEVLLGRTHHEPAADAGSAWWHRRC
;
A
#
# COMPACT_ATOMS: atom_id res chain seq x y z
N MET A 1 -16.89 -5.96 -6.04
CA MET A 1 -16.05 -4.88 -5.48
C MET A 1 -16.82 -4.11 -4.42
N ARG A 2 -16.20 -3.85 -3.26
CA ARG A 2 -16.81 -3.16 -2.10
C ARG A 2 -15.82 -2.16 -1.53
N TYR A 3 -16.28 -0.96 -1.18
CA TYR A 3 -15.48 0.00 -0.43
C TYR A 3 -15.12 -0.56 0.95
N ARG A 4 -13.89 -0.31 1.39
CA ARG A 4 -13.41 -0.69 2.71
C ARG A 4 -12.57 0.45 3.27
N ASP A 5 -12.69 0.64 4.57
CA ASP A 5 -11.86 1.62 5.26
C ASP A 5 -10.43 1.10 5.39
N VAL A 6 -9.50 2.03 5.33
CA VAL A 6 -8.10 1.81 5.67
C VAL A 6 -7.97 1.98 7.18
N PRO A 7 -7.53 0.95 7.92
CA PRO A 7 -7.34 1.05 9.36
C PRO A 7 -6.38 2.19 9.74
N GLY A 8 -6.71 2.92 10.79
CA GLY A 8 -5.88 4.03 11.29
C GLY A 8 -6.01 5.35 10.54
N LEU A 9 -6.90 5.45 9.54
CA LEU A 9 -7.31 6.72 8.95
C LEU A 9 -8.58 7.26 9.63
N SER A 10 -8.70 8.58 9.68
CA SER A 10 -9.93 9.24 10.12
C SER A 10 -11.11 8.93 9.18
N GLY A 11 -12.33 9.15 9.66
CA GLY A 11 -13.53 8.99 8.83
C GLY A 11 -13.53 9.91 7.60
N ALA A 12 -13.00 11.13 7.74
CA ALA A 12 -12.86 12.08 6.64
C ALA A 12 -11.81 11.63 5.62
N ALA A 13 -10.67 11.10 6.07
CA ALA A 13 -9.66 10.54 5.18
C ALA A 13 -10.17 9.30 4.44
N ASN A 14 -10.90 8.41 5.12
CA ASN A 14 -11.55 7.27 4.47
C ASN A 14 -12.61 7.70 3.45
N ALA A 15 -13.38 8.76 3.72
CA ALA A 15 -14.30 9.32 2.73
C ALA A 15 -13.57 9.82 1.48
N ALA A 16 -12.43 10.51 1.65
CA ALA A 16 -11.60 10.96 0.53
C ALA A 16 -11.02 9.79 -0.27
N VAL A 17 -10.58 8.72 0.41
CA VAL A 17 -10.13 7.48 -0.25
C VAL A 17 -11.27 6.86 -1.08
N ARG A 18 -12.49 6.77 -0.54
CA ARG A 18 -13.64 6.23 -1.27
C ARG A 18 -13.99 7.06 -2.51
N VAL A 19 -13.88 8.39 -2.42
CA VAL A 19 -14.07 9.28 -3.58
C VAL A 19 -13.01 9.02 -4.64
N LEU A 20 -11.73 8.95 -4.25
CA LEU A 20 -10.63 8.63 -5.15
C LEU A 20 -10.82 7.27 -5.82
N GLU A 21 -11.13 6.24 -5.03
CA GLU A 21 -11.35 4.87 -5.53
C GLU A 21 -12.50 4.80 -6.53
N ARG A 22 -13.55 5.60 -6.34
CA ARG A 22 -14.68 5.66 -7.27
C ARG A 22 -14.30 6.32 -8.60
N GLU A 23 -13.43 7.34 -8.55
CA GLU A 23 -13.19 8.23 -9.70
C GLU A 23 -11.98 7.83 -10.54
N ARG A 24 -10.95 7.25 -9.91
CA ARG A 24 -9.64 7.04 -10.55
C ARG A 24 -9.08 5.63 -10.37
N LEU A 25 -9.51 4.91 -9.34
CA LEU A 25 -8.97 3.58 -9.02
C LEU A 25 -10.10 2.54 -8.98
N THR A 26 -9.92 1.50 -8.16
CA THR A 26 -10.89 0.42 -7.97
C THR A 26 -11.37 0.40 -6.51
N PRO A 27 -12.67 0.18 -6.24
CA PRO A 27 -13.18 0.16 -4.87
C PRO A 27 -12.47 -0.85 -3.95
N GLY A 28 -11.97 -0.37 -2.82
CA GLY A 28 -11.25 -1.14 -1.81
C GLY A 28 -9.77 -1.41 -2.10
N VAL A 29 -9.24 -0.96 -3.25
CA VAL A 29 -7.86 -1.26 -3.65
C VAL A 29 -6.83 -0.67 -2.69
N VAL A 30 -7.10 0.49 -2.09
CA VAL A 30 -6.16 1.13 -1.15
C VAL A 30 -6.08 0.34 0.15
N SER A 31 -7.23 -0.17 0.63
CA SER A 31 -7.31 -1.03 1.82
C SER A 31 -6.60 -2.37 1.61
N VAL A 32 -6.76 -2.96 0.41
CA VAL A 32 -6.01 -4.17 0.04
C VAL A 32 -4.52 -3.90 -0.05
N ALA A 33 -4.10 -2.84 -0.75
CA ALA A 33 -2.70 -2.48 -0.89
C ALA A 33 -2.03 -2.27 0.47
N MET A 34 -2.71 -1.61 1.42
CA MET A 34 -2.23 -1.49 2.80
C MET A 34 -2.05 -2.87 3.48
N SER A 35 -3.02 -3.77 3.31
CA SER A 35 -3.01 -5.10 3.93
C SER A 35 -1.92 -6.02 3.36
N VAL A 36 -1.67 -5.94 2.05
CA VAL A 36 -0.60 -6.67 1.35
C VAL A 36 0.75 -6.10 1.73
N TRP A 37 0.88 -4.77 1.74
CA TRP A 37 2.13 -4.11 2.13
C TRP A 37 2.52 -4.46 3.57
N SER A 38 1.57 -4.38 4.50
CA SER A 38 1.79 -4.77 5.89
C SER A 38 2.28 -6.21 6.02
N ALA A 39 1.63 -7.17 5.34
CA ALA A 39 2.08 -8.56 5.33
C ALA A 39 3.50 -8.73 4.76
N ARG A 40 3.83 -8.02 3.67
CA ARG A 40 5.16 -8.05 3.04
C ARG A 40 6.26 -7.50 3.96
N VAL A 41 6.05 -6.34 4.58
CA VAL A 41 7.08 -5.73 5.46
C VAL A 41 7.24 -6.52 6.76
N HIS A 42 6.18 -7.14 7.26
CA HIS A 42 6.23 -7.98 8.44
C HIS A 42 6.72 -9.41 8.15
N GLY A 43 6.92 -9.80 6.89
CA GLY A 43 7.33 -11.16 6.51
C GLY A 43 6.29 -12.20 6.90
N THR A 44 5.01 -11.82 6.95
CA THR A 44 3.93 -12.68 7.42
C THR A 44 3.42 -13.52 6.26
N GLU A 45 3.67 -14.83 6.31
CA GLU A 45 2.99 -15.79 5.45
C GLU A 45 1.59 -16.03 6.00
N ARG A 46 0.58 -15.46 5.35
CA ARG A 46 -0.83 -15.70 5.70
C ARG A 46 -1.64 -16.00 4.44
N ARG A 47 -2.70 -16.79 4.62
CA ARG A 47 -3.70 -16.95 3.58
C ARG A 47 -4.44 -15.62 3.37
N TRP A 48 -4.45 -15.14 2.13
CA TRP A 48 -5.24 -13.98 1.76
C TRP A 48 -6.72 -14.26 2.00
N ARG A 49 -7.43 -13.28 2.56
CA ARG A 49 -8.88 -13.31 2.60
C ARG A 49 -9.41 -13.28 1.17
N GLN A 50 -10.59 -13.86 0.92
CA GLN A 50 -11.15 -13.97 -0.43
C GLN A 50 -11.10 -12.64 -1.21
N TRP A 51 -11.45 -11.53 -0.56
CA TRP A 51 -11.46 -10.20 -1.15
C TRP A 51 -10.07 -9.56 -1.33
N GLU A 52 -9.04 -10.02 -0.62
CA GLU A 52 -7.65 -9.60 -0.85
C GLU A 52 -7.07 -10.38 -2.03
N ALA A 53 -7.43 -11.66 -2.14
CA ALA A 53 -7.02 -12.53 -3.24
C ALA A 53 -7.56 -12.06 -4.60
N GLU A 54 -8.68 -11.32 -4.64
CA GLU A 54 -9.21 -10.67 -5.86
C GLU A 54 -8.20 -9.70 -6.50
N PHE A 55 -7.26 -9.16 -5.73
CA PHE A 55 -6.31 -8.12 -6.15
C PHE A 55 -4.85 -8.55 -5.99
N THR A 56 -4.60 -9.69 -5.34
CA THR A 56 -3.24 -10.11 -4.96
C THR A 56 -2.86 -11.38 -5.71
N CYS A 57 -1.91 -11.27 -6.67
CA CYS A 57 -1.19 -12.47 -7.14
C CYS A 57 -0.10 -12.85 -6.12
N PRO A 58 0.08 -14.15 -5.80
CA PRO A 58 1.24 -14.63 -5.04
C PRO A 58 2.59 -14.18 -5.62
N CYS A 59 2.63 -13.97 -6.94
CA CYS A 59 3.78 -13.55 -7.72
C CYS A 59 4.06 -12.03 -7.68
N CYS A 60 3.09 -11.19 -7.33
CA CYS A 60 3.18 -9.72 -7.45
C CYS A 60 3.38 -9.00 -6.10
N GLY A 61 3.60 -9.74 -5.03
CA GLY A 61 3.09 -9.44 -3.68
C GLY A 61 3.78 -8.38 -2.81
N GLY A 62 4.59 -7.46 -3.36
CA GLY A 62 5.20 -6.39 -2.55
C GLY A 62 5.24 -5.05 -3.25
N GLY A 63 5.86 -5.01 -4.41
CA GLY A 63 6.03 -3.81 -5.22
C GLY A 63 4.70 -3.15 -5.61
N TRP A 64 3.78 -3.93 -6.18
CA TRP A 64 2.45 -3.47 -6.59
C TRP A 64 1.69 -2.75 -5.47
N ALA A 65 1.76 -3.29 -4.25
CA ALA A 65 1.06 -2.72 -3.11
C ALA A 65 1.62 -1.34 -2.76
N ARG A 66 2.96 -1.20 -2.74
CA ARG A 66 3.59 0.09 -2.42
C ARG A 66 3.45 1.10 -3.56
N ASP A 67 3.45 0.65 -4.81
CA ASP A 67 3.19 1.49 -5.99
C ASP A 67 1.75 2.03 -5.97
N THR A 68 0.77 1.17 -5.68
CA THR A 68 -0.64 1.57 -5.54
C THR A 68 -0.84 2.58 -4.41
N LEU A 69 -0.16 2.37 -3.28
CA LEU A 69 -0.17 3.33 -2.17
C LEU A 69 0.49 4.66 -2.57
N GLN A 70 1.56 4.61 -3.37
CA GLN A 70 2.22 5.81 -3.88
C GLN A 70 1.31 6.61 -4.82
N GLU A 71 0.58 5.93 -5.70
CA GLU A 71 -0.42 6.54 -6.59
C GLU A 71 -1.58 7.16 -5.79
N ALA A 72 -2.09 6.46 -4.78
CA ALA A 72 -3.11 7.03 -3.90
C ALA A 72 -2.60 8.29 -3.18
N LEU A 73 -1.35 8.29 -2.71
CA LEU A 73 -0.74 9.44 -2.04
C LEU A 73 -0.60 10.68 -2.94
N SER A 74 -0.38 10.51 -4.24
CA SER A 74 -0.25 11.62 -5.19
C SER A 74 -1.59 12.22 -5.62
N LEU A 75 -2.67 11.42 -5.55
CA LEU A 75 -4.01 11.83 -5.98
C LEU A 75 -4.91 12.31 -4.83
N LEU A 76 -4.62 11.93 -3.57
CA LEU A 76 -5.42 12.32 -2.42
C LEU A 76 -5.28 13.81 -2.07
N PRO A 77 -6.35 14.44 -1.54
CA PRO A 77 -6.25 15.77 -0.94
C PRO A 77 -5.18 15.81 0.17
N PRO A 78 -4.50 16.95 0.39
CA PRO A 78 -3.31 17.03 1.25
C PRO A 78 -3.49 16.44 2.66
N ARG A 79 -4.65 16.67 3.29
CA ARG A 79 -4.93 16.15 4.64
C ARG A 79 -5.06 14.62 4.66
N ALA A 80 -5.84 14.05 3.74
CA ALA A 80 -5.99 12.60 3.63
C ALA A 80 -4.67 11.92 3.21
N SER A 81 -3.93 12.56 2.30
CA SER A 81 -2.59 12.13 1.89
C SER A 81 -1.62 12.11 3.07
N ALA A 82 -1.67 13.11 3.97
CA ALA A 82 -0.83 13.15 5.16
C ALA A 82 -1.11 11.99 6.13
N GLU A 83 -2.40 11.70 6.40
CA GLU A 83 -2.77 10.57 7.26
C GLU A 83 -2.35 9.24 6.65
N LEU A 84 -2.59 9.03 5.35
CA LEU A 84 -2.15 7.82 4.64
C LEU A 84 -0.63 7.72 4.65
N ARG A 85 0.09 8.82 4.42
CA ARG A 85 1.56 8.86 4.43
C ARG A 85 2.11 8.46 5.79
N ALA A 86 1.48 8.86 6.89
CA ALA A 86 1.90 8.46 8.23
C ALA A 86 1.76 6.94 8.45
N GLN A 87 0.69 6.32 7.93
CA GLN A 87 0.52 4.87 7.99
C GLN A 87 1.56 4.13 7.14
N VAL A 88 1.74 4.57 5.89
CA VAL A 88 2.71 3.97 4.96
C VAL A 88 4.14 4.13 5.46
N GLY A 89 4.49 5.31 5.99
CA GLY A 89 5.81 5.60 6.54
C GLY A 89 6.22 4.64 7.66
N ARG A 90 5.31 4.29 8.58
CA ARG A 90 5.59 3.30 9.63
C ARG A 90 5.91 1.90 9.07
N LEU A 91 5.25 1.50 7.98
CA LEU A 91 5.53 0.23 7.32
C LEU A 91 6.85 0.30 6.54
N ASP A 92 7.12 1.43 5.89
CA ASP A 92 8.36 1.69 5.17
C ASP A 92 9.58 1.63 6.13
N GLU A 93 9.46 2.18 7.34
CA GLU A 93 10.49 2.07 8.40
C GLU A 93 10.76 0.62 8.80
N VAL A 94 9.71 -0.21 8.94
CA VAL A 94 9.85 -1.64 9.24
C VAL A 94 10.59 -2.35 8.12
N LEU A 95 10.27 -2.05 6.86
CA LEU A 95 10.98 -2.62 5.71
C LEU A 95 12.46 -2.22 5.74
N LEU A 96 12.75 -0.93 5.92
CA LEU A 96 14.11 -0.41 5.96
C LEU A 96 14.94 -1.03 7.09
N GLY A 97 14.33 -1.30 8.24
CA GLY A 97 15.02 -1.96 9.36
C GLY A 97 15.27 -3.46 9.14
N ARG A 98 14.61 -4.08 8.17
CA ARG A 98 14.68 -5.53 7.92
C ARG A 98 15.37 -5.91 6.62
N THR A 99 15.56 -4.96 5.71
CA THR A 99 16.08 -5.20 4.36
C THR A 99 17.30 -4.35 4.10
N HIS A 100 18.20 -4.86 3.27
CA HIS A 100 19.37 -4.11 2.82
C HIS A 100 19.09 -3.45 1.46
N HIS A 101 19.85 -2.40 1.15
CA HIS A 101 19.84 -1.84 -0.20
C HIS A 101 20.54 -2.81 -1.15
N GLU A 102 19.86 -3.19 -2.23
CA GLU A 102 20.44 -4.03 -3.27
C GLU A 102 21.23 -3.16 -4.28
N PRO A 103 22.58 -3.23 -4.31
CA PRO A 103 23.38 -2.35 -5.18
C PRO A 103 23.23 -2.64 -6.67
N ALA A 104 22.84 -3.87 -7.02
CA ALA A 104 22.64 -4.32 -8.39
C ALA A 104 21.25 -3.96 -8.94
N ALA A 105 20.35 -3.44 -8.10
CA ALA A 105 19.02 -3.05 -8.52
C ALA A 105 19.08 -1.80 -9.42
N ASP A 106 18.17 -1.75 -10.39
CA ASP A 106 18.07 -0.63 -11.34
C ASP A 106 17.92 0.72 -10.61
N ALA A 107 18.75 1.70 -10.99
CA ALA A 107 18.78 3.02 -10.35
C ALA A 107 17.49 3.82 -10.60
N GLY A 108 16.78 3.55 -11.71
CA GLY A 108 15.50 4.19 -12.04
C GLY A 108 14.31 3.66 -11.25
N SER A 109 14.46 2.49 -10.62
CA SER A 109 13.39 1.85 -9.86
C SER A 109 13.16 2.53 -8.50
N ALA A 110 11.90 2.55 -8.06
CA ALA A 110 11.56 3.12 -6.75
C ALA A 110 12.27 2.36 -5.62
N TRP A 111 12.64 3.06 -4.55
CA TRP A 111 13.55 2.53 -3.54
C TRP A 111 13.06 1.24 -2.85
N TRP A 112 11.75 1.02 -2.76
CA TRP A 112 11.15 -0.18 -2.16
C TRP A 112 11.27 -1.42 -3.04
N HIS A 113 11.51 -1.27 -4.35
CA HIS A 113 11.84 -2.36 -5.26
C HIS A 113 13.31 -2.77 -5.21
N ARG A 114 14.15 -1.98 -4.54
CA ARG A 114 15.62 -2.17 -4.45
C ARG A 114 16.03 -2.72 -3.08
N ARG A 115 15.17 -3.57 -2.50
CA ARG A 115 15.30 -4.08 -1.14
C ARG A 115 15.22 -5.60 -1.12
N CYS A 116 16.22 -6.22 -0.51
CA CYS A 116 16.28 -7.66 -0.21
C CYS A 116 16.32 -7.90 1.29
#